data_AF-A0A067JYN9-F1
#
_entry.id   AF-A0A067JYN9-F1
#
_cell.length_a   1.000
_cell.length_b   1.000
_cell.length_c   1.000
_cell.angle_alpha   90.00
_cell.angle_beta   90.00
_cell.angle_gamma   90.00
#
_symmetry.space_group_name_H-M   'P 1'
#
loop_
_entity.id
_entity.type
_entity.pdbx_description
1 polymer ?
#
loop_
_entity_poly.entity_id
_entity_poly.type
_entity_poly.pdbx_seq_one_letter_code
_entity_poly.pdbx_strand_id
1 'polypeptide(L)'
;MAPFKKLWDGLGNSLRHLKLAAVSLPYAGDSTLSSMNNMYSVMEPQLNCLNLWQLDGRPMSGDIGRGATRESIAFAVRLAAAKDKPPGFYQLAGGTNAHTVDGLKKEGLFQTALFADNSQDKISKASSLNSLRASICGIAYGGYARKIIGRVLRSMQSQYGLTCIEDHPEHLLEALKEALGLVGTVKRYDPFLQDM
;
A
#
# COMPACT_ATOMS: atom_id res chain seq x y z
N MET A 1 -12.49 -20.02 1.85
CA MET A 1 -11.18 -20.60 2.21
C MET A 1 -10.72 -21.71 1.26
N ALA A 2 -11.53 -22.72 0.92
CA ALA A 2 -11.10 -23.79 0.00
C ALA A 2 -10.53 -23.31 -1.37
N PRO A 3 -11.10 -22.29 -2.04
CA PRO A 3 -10.51 -21.76 -3.28
C PRO A 3 -9.13 -21.13 -3.07
N PHE A 4 -8.94 -20.41 -1.96
CA PHE A 4 -7.66 -19.78 -1.61
C PHE A 4 -6.58 -20.83 -1.36
N LYS A 5 -6.90 -21.88 -0.58
CA LYS A 5 -5.98 -22.99 -0.33
C LYS A 5 -5.59 -23.70 -1.62
N LYS A 6 -6.56 -24.00 -2.48
CA LYS A 6 -6.30 -24.61 -3.79
C LYS A 6 -5.37 -23.74 -4.65
N LEU A 7 -5.57 -22.42 -4.65
CA LEU A 7 -4.71 -21.48 -5.36
C LEU A 7 -3.29 -21.50 -4.79
N TRP A 8 -3.15 -21.37 -3.48
CA TRP A 8 -1.85 -21.33 -2.80
C TRP A 8 -1.06 -22.62 -3.00
N ASP A 9 -1.68 -23.77 -2.75
CA ASP A 9 -1.07 -25.09 -2.97
C ASP A 9 -0.66 -25.28 -4.45
N GLY A 10 -1.45 -24.75 -5.38
CA GLY A 10 -1.20 -24.81 -6.82
C GLY A 10 0.05 -24.05 -7.27
N LEU A 11 0.55 -23.10 -6.48
CA LEU A 11 1.82 -22.41 -6.76
C LEU A 11 3.03 -23.34 -6.57
N GLY A 12 2.91 -24.35 -5.70
CA GLY A 12 3.90 -25.40 -5.48
C GLY A 12 5.32 -24.85 -5.32
N ASN A 13 6.26 -25.37 -6.11
CA ASN A 13 7.68 -24.99 -6.04
C ASN A 13 7.96 -23.53 -6.44
N SER A 14 7.05 -22.87 -7.14
CA SER A 14 7.21 -21.47 -7.53
C SER A 14 7.28 -20.54 -6.32
N LEU A 15 6.67 -20.92 -5.19
CA LEU A 15 6.69 -20.17 -3.93
C LEU A 15 8.11 -19.84 -3.45
N ARG A 16 9.09 -20.72 -3.72
CA ARG A 16 10.49 -20.52 -3.31
C ARG A 16 11.21 -19.40 -4.07
N HIS A 17 10.66 -18.99 -5.20
CA HIS A 17 11.23 -17.92 -6.04
C HIS A 17 10.56 -16.57 -5.79
N LEU A 18 9.47 -16.54 -5.01
CA LEU A 18 8.77 -15.30 -4.70
C LEU A 18 9.60 -14.43 -3.76
N LYS A 19 9.65 -13.13 -4.05
CA LYS A 19 10.23 -12.12 -3.14
C LYS A 19 9.17 -11.52 -2.22
N LEU A 20 7.92 -11.53 -2.65
CA LEU A 20 6.78 -10.91 -1.99
C LEU A 20 5.50 -11.68 -2.36
N ALA A 21 4.66 -11.98 -1.38
CA ALA A 21 3.28 -12.38 -1.55
C ALA A 21 2.38 -11.22 -1.09
N ALA A 22 1.60 -10.66 -2.01
CA ALA A 22 0.61 -9.63 -1.72
C ALA A 22 -0.79 -10.25 -1.74
N VAL A 23 -1.49 -10.19 -0.61
CA VAL A 23 -2.85 -10.72 -0.46
C VAL A 23 -3.80 -9.58 -0.22
N SER A 24 -4.70 -9.35 -1.18
CA SER A 24 -5.76 -8.34 -1.10
C SER A 24 -7.02 -8.92 -0.48
N LEU A 25 -7.64 -8.15 0.42
CA LEU A 25 -8.94 -8.49 0.99
C LEU A 25 -9.79 -7.24 1.25
N PRO A 26 -11.11 -7.32 1.02
CA PRO A 26 -12.04 -6.26 1.40
C PRO A 26 -12.25 -6.23 2.92
N TYR A 27 -12.72 -5.09 3.44
CA TYR A 27 -13.26 -5.06 4.80
C TYR A 27 -14.55 -5.87 4.89
N ALA A 28 -14.57 -6.92 5.69
CA ALA A 28 -15.68 -7.87 5.86
C ALA A 28 -16.29 -7.83 7.27
N GLY A 29 -16.24 -6.67 7.93
CA GLY A 29 -16.72 -6.53 9.32
C GLY A 29 -15.87 -7.33 10.30
N ASP A 30 -16.52 -7.90 11.32
CA ASP A 30 -15.85 -8.64 12.40
C ASP A 30 -15.15 -9.92 11.91
N SER A 31 -15.59 -10.47 10.77
CA SER A 31 -14.99 -11.67 10.16
C SER A 31 -13.64 -11.42 9.48
N THR A 32 -13.23 -10.15 9.33
CA THR A 32 -12.02 -9.76 8.60
C THR A 32 -10.76 -10.41 9.20
N LEU A 33 -10.55 -10.25 10.50
CA LEU A 33 -9.36 -10.79 11.18
C LEU A 33 -9.31 -12.32 11.13
N SER A 34 -10.43 -12.99 11.42
CA SER A 34 -10.53 -14.44 11.30
C SER A 34 -10.20 -14.91 9.88
N SER A 35 -10.69 -14.20 8.86
CA SER A 35 -10.38 -14.52 7.46
C SER A 35 -8.89 -14.33 7.13
N MET A 36 -8.27 -13.25 7.59
CA MET A 36 -6.83 -13.00 7.41
C MET A 36 -5.99 -14.09 8.09
N ASN A 37 -6.31 -14.44 9.34
CA ASN A 37 -5.63 -15.50 10.08
C ASN A 37 -5.77 -16.86 9.40
N ASN A 38 -6.97 -17.20 8.93
CA ASN A 38 -7.20 -18.44 8.17
C ASN A 38 -6.39 -18.49 6.87
N MET A 39 -6.29 -17.38 6.14
CA MET A 39 -5.42 -17.29 4.95
C MET A 39 -3.95 -17.43 5.34
N TYR A 40 -3.53 -16.78 6.43
CA TYR A 40 -2.17 -16.85 6.92
C TYR A 40 -1.78 -18.28 7.32
N SER A 41 -2.62 -19.01 8.05
CA SER A 41 -2.35 -20.41 8.41
C SER A 41 -2.18 -21.34 7.21
N VAL A 42 -2.81 -21.00 6.07
CA VAL A 42 -2.60 -21.72 4.81
C VAL A 42 -1.25 -21.37 4.18
N MET A 43 -0.86 -20.09 4.26
CA MET A 43 0.37 -19.60 3.65
C MET A 43 1.63 -19.97 4.44
N GLU A 44 1.57 -19.78 5.76
CA GLU A 44 2.69 -19.85 6.70
C GLU A 44 3.63 -21.05 6.49
N PRO A 45 3.15 -22.29 6.27
CA PRO A 45 4.05 -23.44 6.13
C PRO A 45 5.00 -23.37 4.93
N GLN A 46 4.68 -22.58 3.91
CA GLN A 46 5.44 -22.50 2.66
C GLN A 46 5.86 -21.05 2.32
N LEU A 47 5.55 -20.10 3.19
CA LEU A 47 5.79 -18.69 2.97
C LEU A 47 7.24 -18.33 3.30
N ASN A 48 8.09 -18.33 2.27
CA ASN A 48 9.53 -18.00 2.38
C ASN A 48 9.85 -16.58 1.89
N CYS A 49 8.86 -15.70 1.83
CA CYS A 49 8.99 -14.37 1.26
C CYS A 49 8.24 -13.32 2.09
N LEU A 50 8.39 -12.04 1.75
CA LEU A 50 7.69 -10.98 2.46
C LEU A 50 6.17 -11.14 2.28
N ASN A 51 5.41 -10.94 3.36
CA ASN A 51 3.95 -10.94 3.31
C ASN A 51 3.41 -9.51 3.34
N LEU A 52 2.58 -9.16 2.38
CA LEU A 52 1.93 -7.85 2.29
C LEU A 52 0.42 -8.03 2.26
N TRP A 53 -0.23 -7.58 3.32
CA TRP A 53 -1.68 -7.47 3.39
C TRP A 53 -2.13 -6.17 2.74
N GLN A 54 -2.81 -6.29 1.60
CA GLN A 54 -3.43 -5.16 0.92
C GLN A 54 -4.85 -5.00 1.46
N LEU A 55 -5.03 -3.96 2.26
CA LEU A 55 -6.31 -3.58 2.85
C LEU A 55 -7.12 -2.87 1.77
N ASP A 56 -7.78 -3.68 0.97
CA ASP A 56 -8.77 -3.20 0.02
C ASP A 56 -9.98 -2.78 0.85
N GLY A 57 -10.38 -1.52 0.78
CA GLY A 57 -11.51 -1.00 1.55
C GLY A 57 -12.83 -1.59 1.06
N ARG A 58 -13.82 -0.72 0.80
CA ARG A 58 -15.07 -1.17 0.19
C ARG A 58 -14.84 -1.53 -1.29
N PRO A 59 -15.44 -2.62 -1.81
CA PRO A 59 -15.38 -2.96 -3.24
C PRO A 59 -15.79 -1.76 -4.10
N MET A 60 -15.00 -1.47 -5.14
CA MET A 60 -15.06 -0.27 -5.97
C MET A 60 -16.49 0.11 -6.43
N SER A 61 -17.15 1.02 -5.72
CA SER A 61 -18.45 1.59 -6.11
C SER A 61 -18.33 2.84 -6.98
N GLY A 62 -17.18 3.05 -7.64
CA GLY A 62 -16.91 4.23 -8.47
C GLY A 62 -16.62 5.54 -7.72
N ASP A 63 -16.75 5.54 -6.39
CA ASP A 63 -16.47 6.72 -5.57
C ASP A 63 -14.98 6.77 -5.18
N ILE A 64 -14.25 7.71 -5.76
CA ILE A 64 -12.82 8.00 -5.47
C ILE A 64 -12.73 9.20 -4.50
N GLY A 65 -13.86 9.68 -3.98
CA GLY A 65 -13.97 10.87 -3.16
C GLY A 65 -13.55 10.66 -1.69
N ARG A 66 -13.81 11.68 -0.86
CA ARG A 66 -13.45 11.69 0.57
C ARG A 66 -14.10 10.56 1.37
N GLY A 67 -15.29 10.09 0.97
CA GLY A 67 -15.98 8.99 1.64
C GLY A 67 -15.18 7.69 1.59
N ALA A 68 -14.59 7.36 0.43
CA ALA A 68 -13.77 6.16 0.27
C ALA A 68 -12.49 6.21 1.13
N THR A 69 -11.87 7.38 1.27
CA THR A 69 -10.71 7.58 2.15
C THR A 69 -11.05 7.32 3.61
N ARG A 70 -12.21 7.80 4.07
CA ARG A 70 -12.63 7.65 5.46
C ARG A 70 -12.78 6.18 5.84
N GLU A 71 -13.42 5.39 4.98
CA GLU A 71 -13.60 3.96 5.23
C GLU A 71 -12.27 3.18 5.16
N SER A 72 -11.36 3.59 4.27
CA SER A 72 -9.99 3.05 4.21
C SER A 72 -9.26 3.28 5.54
N ILE A 73 -9.26 4.52 6.03
CA ILE A 73 -8.63 4.86 7.32
C ILE A 73 -9.31 4.14 8.49
N ALA A 74 -10.64 4.06 8.49
CA ALA A 74 -11.39 3.34 9.53
C ALA A 74 -11.01 1.85 9.58
N PHE A 75 -10.80 1.21 8.43
CA PHE A 75 -10.30 -0.15 8.37
C PHE A 75 -8.88 -0.24 8.98
N ALA A 76 -7.98 0.67 8.59
CA ALA A 76 -6.64 0.74 9.17
C ALA A 76 -6.66 0.88 10.70
N VAL A 77 -7.50 1.77 11.25
CA VAL A 77 -7.66 1.97 12.70
C VAL A 77 -8.13 0.69 13.40
N ARG A 78 -9.16 0.03 12.86
CA ARG A 78 -9.67 -1.23 13.42
C ARG A 78 -8.60 -2.32 13.43
N LEU A 79 -7.85 -2.45 12.33
CA LEU A 79 -6.79 -3.45 12.23
C LEU A 79 -5.59 -3.13 13.14
N ALA A 80 -5.22 -1.85 13.25
CA ALA A 80 -4.15 -1.41 14.13
C ALA A 80 -4.43 -1.77 15.59
N ALA A 81 -5.68 -1.59 16.04
CA ALA A 81 -6.13 -1.93 17.39
C ALA A 81 -6.22 -3.45 17.66
N ALA A 82 -6.30 -4.28 16.62
CA ALA A 82 -6.39 -5.73 16.77
C ALA A 82 -5.10 -6.35 17.32
N LYS A 83 -5.24 -7.25 18.31
CA LYS A 83 -4.10 -7.92 18.96
C LYS A 83 -3.65 -9.18 18.20
N ASP A 84 -4.58 -9.84 17.51
CA ASP A 84 -4.46 -11.15 16.88
C ASP A 84 -4.32 -11.07 15.35
N LYS A 85 -3.90 -9.92 14.80
CA LYS A 85 -3.68 -9.78 13.36
C LYS A 85 -2.49 -10.64 12.88
N PRO A 86 -2.57 -11.28 11.70
CA PRO A 86 -1.53 -12.19 11.23
C PRO A 86 -0.27 -11.42 10.82
N PRO A 87 0.93 -11.99 10.98
CA PRO A 87 2.19 -11.36 10.61
C PRO A 87 2.23 -10.87 9.15
N GLY A 88 2.94 -9.75 8.95
CA GLY A 88 3.16 -9.16 7.63
C GLY A 88 3.18 -7.63 7.67
N PHE A 89 3.47 -7.03 6.52
CA PHE A 89 3.28 -5.61 6.29
C PHE A 89 1.83 -5.33 5.91
N TYR A 90 1.31 -4.17 6.30
CA TYR A 90 -0.05 -3.76 5.94
C TYR A 90 0.01 -2.52 5.05
N GLN A 91 -0.71 -2.55 3.93
CA GLN A 91 -0.80 -1.45 2.99
C GLN A 91 -2.27 -1.11 2.75
N LEU A 92 -2.64 0.16 2.90
CA LEU A 92 -3.94 0.60 2.41
C LEU A 92 -3.94 0.59 0.88
N ALA A 93 -4.90 -0.08 0.27
CA ALA A 93 -4.97 -0.23 -1.20
C ALA A 93 -6.31 0.19 -1.80
N GLY A 94 -7.41 0.04 -1.05
CA GLY A 94 -8.74 0.46 -1.51
C GLY A 94 -9.15 1.80 -0.93
N GLY A 95 -9.75 2.65 -1.77
CA GLY A 95 -10.25 3.98 -1.37
C GLY A 95 -9.17 5.03 -1.07
N THR A 96 -7.92 4.78 -1.47
CA THR A 96 -6.80 5.70 -1.22
C THR A 96 -6.79 6.89 -2.18
N ASN A 97 -6.50 8.09 -1.69
CA ASN A 97 -6.31 9.30 -2.51
C ASN A 97 -5.40 10.31 -1.78
N ALA A 98 -5.30 11.54 -2.28
CA ALA A 98 -4.43 12.58 -1.70
C ALA A 98 -4.68 12.86 -0.20
N HIS A 99 -5.86 12.56 0.33
CA HIS A 99 -6.18 12.77 1.75
C HIS A 99 -5.77 11.60 2.66
N THR A 100 -5.35 10.46 2.11
CA THR A 100 -5.07 9.25 2.90
C THR A 100 -3.89 9.44 3.85
N VAL A 101 -2.81 10.11 3.43
CA VAL A 101 -1.64 10.35 4.29
C VAL A 101 -2.03 11.22 5.48
N ASP A 102 -2.70 12.35 5.25
CA ASP A 102 -3.13 13.25 6.33
C ASP A 102 -4.10 12.57 7.28
N GLY A 103 -4.99 11.74 6.76
CA GLY A 103 -5.90 10.94 7.57
C GLY A 103 -5.17 9.93 8.46
N LEU A 104 -4.20 9.18 7.92
CA LEU A 104 -3.38 8.28 8.73
C LEU A 104 -2.53 9.02 9.77
N LYS A 105 -2.02 10.21 9.46
CA LYS A 105 -1.28 11.07 10.42
C LYS A 105 -2.18 11.50 11.57
N LYS A 106 -3.43 11.89 11.30
CA LYS A 106 -4.41 12.28 12.33
C LYS A 106 -4.72 11.13 13.29
N GLU A 107 -4.78 9.90 12.79
CA GLU A 107 -4.98 8.69 13.60
C GLU A 107 -3.69 8.16 14.24
N GLY A 108 -2.54 8.81 14.05
CA GLY A 108 -1.25 8.35 14.56
C GLY A 108 -0.73 7.05 13.92
N LEU A 109 -1.32 6.63 12.79
CA LEU A 109 -0.99 5.39 12.07
C LEU A 109 0.06 5.57 10.99
N PHE A 110 0.43 6.82 10.68
CA PHE A 110 1.49 7.14 9.74
C PHE A 110 2.80 7.41 10.49
N GLN A 111 3.59 6.36 10.73
CA GLN A 111 4.96 6.49 11.22
C GLN A 111 5.93 6.13 10.10
N THR A 112 6.57 7.14 9.51
CA THR A 112 7.81 6.86 8.79
C THR A 112 8.81 6.42 9.85
N ALA A 113 9.38 5.21 9.71
CA ALA A 113 10.43 4.75 10.59
C ALA A 113 11.47 5.87 10.73
N LEU A 114 11.49 6.53 11.89
CA LEU A 114 12.63 7.30 12.31
C LEU A 114 13.67 6.23 12.58
N PHE A 115 14.45 5.88 11.56
CA PHE A 115 15.72 5.23 11.79
C PHE A 115 16.50 6.23 12.64
N ALA A 116 16.44 6.05 13.96
CA ALA A 116 17.33 6.70 14.89
C ALA A 116 18.73 6.13 14.57
N ASP A 117 19.41 6.76 13.62
CA ASP A 117 20.86 6.70 13.58
C ASP A 117 21.33 7.32 14.89
N ASN A 118 21.76 6.45 15.80
CA ASN A 118 22.85 6.63 16.77
C ASN A 118 22.69 5.64 17.92
N SER A 119 23.30 4.45 17.77
CA SER A 119 24.08 3.76 18.81
C SER A 119 24.44 2.35 18.35
N GLN A 120 25.73 2.04 18.49
CA GLN A 120 26.27 0.70 18.33
C GLN A 120 25.68 -0.20 19.41
N ASP A 121 24.73 -1.05 19.05
CA ASP A 121 24.50 -2.32 19.76
C ASP A 121 23.88 -3.34 18.80
N LYS A 122 24.67 -4.37 18.48
CA LYS A 122 24.46 -5.27 17.33
C LYS A 122 23.76 -6.60 17.68
N ILE A 123 23.22 -6.78 18.89
CA ILE A 123 22.75 -8.11 19.35
C ILE A 123 21.26 -8.12 19.76
N SER A 124 20.60 -6.97 19.93
CA SER A 124 19.20 -6.85 20.39
C SER A 124 18.20 -6.37 19.31
N LYS A 125 18.62 -6.28 18.04
CA LYS A 125 17.78 -5.70 16.95
C LYS A 125 16.64 -6.59 16.45
N ALA A 126 16.71 -7.91 16.61
CA ALA A 126 15.66 -8.81 16.12
C ALA A 126 14.40 -8.77 17.01
N SER A 127 14.54 -8.58 18.33
CA SER A 127 13.41 -8.45 19.26
C SER A 127 12.83 -7.03 19.30
N SER A 128 13.64 -6.01 19.00
CA SER A 128 13.22 -4.60 18.92
C SER A 128 12.42 -4.27 17.65
N LEU A 129 12.57 -5.03 16.56
CA LEU A 129 11.78 -4.83 15.34
C LEU A 129 10.29 -5.12 15.57
N ASN A 130 9.96 -5.96 16.56
CA ASN A 130 8.58 -6.24 16.98
C ASN A 130 7.90 -5.06 17.70
N SER A 131 8.66 -4.03 18.09
CA SER A 131 8.16 -2.87 18.83
C SER A 131 7.89 -1.63 17.95
N LEU A 132 8.40 -1.61 16.71
CA LEU A 132 8.09 -0.56 15.72
C LEU A 132 6.76 -0.88 15.02
N ARG A 133 5.66 -0.78 15.78
CA ARG A 133 4.30 -0.95 15.28
C ARG A 133 3.85 0.29 14.49
N ALA A 134 4.50 0.57 13.37
CA ALA A 134 3.78 1.21 12.27
C ALA A 134 2.74 0.20 11.81
N SER A 135 1.52 0.28 12.33
CA SER A 135 0.44 -0.67 12.01
C SER A 135 0.10 -0.67 10.52
N ILE A 136 0.44 0.41 9.80
CA ILE A 136 0.31 0.55 8.34
C ILE A 136 1.67 0.98 7.78
N CYS A 137 2.21 0.19 6.87
CA CYS A 137 3.56 0.35 6.32
C CYS A 137 3.57 0.95 4.91
N GLY A 138 2.41 1.19 4.30
CA GLY A 138 2.34 1.77 2.96
C GLY A 138 0.94 2.13 2.50
N ILE A 139 0.88 2.82 1.37
CA ILE A 139 -0.35 3.19 0.67
C ILE A 139 -0.14 2.84 -0.81
N ALA A 140 -1.11 2.16 -1.41
CA ALA A 140 -1.15 1.88 -2.85
C ALA A 140 -2.21 2.74 -3.51
N TYR A 141 -1.81 3.60 -4.43
CA TYR A 141 -2.73 4.44 -5.21
C TYR A 141 -3.11 3.77 -6.52
N GLY A 142 -4.31 3.20 -6.59
CA GLY A 142 -4.87 2.63 -7.81
C GLY A 142 -5.58 3.67 -8.69
N GLY A 143 -6.91 3.66 -8.65
CA GLY A 143 -7.76 4.51 -9.50
C GLY A 143 -7.48 6.01 -9.37
N TYR A 144 -7.07 6.48 -8.18
CA TYR A 144 -6.69 7.88 -7.98
C TYR A 144 -5.43 8.27 -8.76
N ALA A 145 -4.39 7.42 -8.75
CA ALA A 145 -3.18 7.65 -9.56
C ALA A 145 -3.52 7.68 -11.06
N ARG A 146 -4.36 6.74 -11.53
CA ARG A 146 -4.85 6.73 -12.91
C ARG A 146 -5.59 8.03 -13.27
N LYS A 147 -6.39 8.56 -12.34
CA LYS A 147 -7.13 9.83 -12.56
C LYS A 147 -6.19 11.02 -12.71
N ILE A 148 -5.14 11.10 -11.90
CA ILE A 148 -4.15 12.17 -11.95
C ILE A 148 -3.39 12.11 -13.28
N ILE A 149 -2.72 11.00 -13.57
CA ILE A 149 -1.92 10.84 -14.80
C ILE A 149 -2.81 10.92 -16.05
N GLY A 150 -4.03 10.42 -15.97
CA GLY A 150 -4.99 10.50 -17.06
C GLY A 150 -5.37 11.93 -17.45
N ARG A 151 -5.20 12.95 -16.58
CA ARG A 151 -5.38 14.36 -16.96
C ARG A 151 -4.30 14.81 -17.92
N VAL A 152 -3.04 14.51 -17.60
CA VAL A 152 -1.87 14.80 -18.44
C VAL A 152 -2.00 14.10 -19.79
N LEU A 153 -2.36 12.81 -19.78
CA LEU A 153 -2.55 12.04 -21.01
C LEU A 153 -3.69 12.58 -21.89
N ARG A 154 -4.81 13.04 -21.30
CA ARG A 154 -5.90 13.65 -22.08
C ARG A 154 -5.51 15.01 -22.64
N SER A 155 -4.75 15.81 -21.90
CA SER A 155 -4.20 17.08 -22.38
C SER A 155 -3.31 16.85 -23.61
N MET A 156 -2.34 15.93 -23.49
CA MET A 156 -1.47 15.50 -24.58
C MET A 156 -2.26 15.01 -25.79
N GLN A 157 -3.24 14.12 -25.58
CA GLN A 157 -4.06 13.58 -26.66
C GLN A 157 -4.87 14.66 -27.38
N SER A 158 -5.29 15.70 -26.68
CA SER A 158 -6.04 16.82 -27.27
C SER A 158 -5.16 17.69 -28.15
N GLN A 159 -3.85 17.72 -27.88
CA GLN A 159 -2.88 18.53 -28.63
C GLN A 159 -2.21 17.76 -29.79
N TYR A 160 -1.92 16.47 -29.59
CA TYR A 160 -1.10 15.67 -30.52
C TYR A 160 -1.80 14.41 -31.05
N GLY A 161 -3.04 14.14 -30.63
CA GLY A 161 -3.74 12.90 -30.98
C GLY A 161 -3.21 11.67 -30.24
N LEU A 162 -3.47 10.48 -30.79
CA LEU A 162 -3.05 9.20 -30.20
C LEU A 162 -1.56 8.97 -30.45
N THR A 163 -0.73 9.35 -29.49
CA THR A 163 0.74 9.19 -29.52
C THR A 163 1.26 8.63 -28.19
N CYS A 164 2.49 8.12 -28.16
CA CYS A 164 3.15 7.66 -26.95
C CYS A 164 3.62 8.85 -26.11
N ILE A 165 3.50 8.77 -24.78
CA ILE A 165 3.92 9.88 -23.90
C ILE A 165 5.44 10.08 -23.93
N GLU A 166 6.18 9.03 -24.23
CA GLU A 166 7.64 9.02 -24.38
C GLU A 166 8.13 9.95 -25.50
N ASP A 167 7.28 10.26 -26.49
CA ASP A 167 7.59 11.18 -27.59
C ASP A 167 7.39 12.66 -27.21
N HIS A 168 6.78 12.93 -26.05
CA HIS A 168 6.41 14.27 -25.60
C HIS A 168 7.07 14.58 -24.26
N PRO A 169 8.34 15.02 -24.24
CA PRO A 169 9.14 15.15 -23.02
C PRO A 169 8.49 16.05 -21.95
N GLU A 170 7.79 17.11 -22.38
CA GLU A 170 7.08 18.02 -21.46
C GLU A 170 5.93 17.32 -20.73
N HIS A 171 5.11 16.54 -21.45
CA HIS A 171 3.99 15.80 -20.86
C HIS A 171 4.48 14.63 -20.01
N LEU A 172 5.57 13.97 -20.43
CA LEU A 172 6.22 12.95 -19.64
C LEU A 172 6.73 13.51 -18.30
N LEU A 173 7.40 14.67 -18.33
CA LEU A 173 7.88 15.34 -17.14
C LEU A 173 6.73 15.79 -16.24
N GLU A 174 5.64 16.32 -16.80
CA GLU A 174 4.43 16.67 -16.06
C GLU A 174 3.82 15.44 -15.35
N ALA A 175 3.66 14.33 -16.09
CA ALA A 175 3.15 13.08 -15.52
C ALA A 175 4.07 12.54 -14.42
N LEU A 176 5.39 12.66 -14.59
CA LEU A 176 6.37 12.27 -13.58
C LEU A 176 6.27 13.15 -12.32
N LYS A 177 6.16 14.47 -12.48
CA LYS A 177 5.97 15.42 -11.36
C LYS A 177 4.71 15.10 -10.57
N GLU A 178 3.60 14.83 -11.25
CA GLU A 178 2.34 14.43 -10.64
C GLU A 178 2.45 13.07 -9.90
N ALA A 179 3.11 12.09 -10.51
CA ALA A 179 3.36 10.79 -9.88
C ALA A 179 4.24 10.92 -8.63
N LEU A 180 5.32 11.69 -8.72
CA LEU A 180 6.24 11.97 -7.61
C LEU A 180 5.56 12.76 -6.50
N GLY A 181 4.74 13.77 -6.83
CA GLY A 181 3.95 14.52 -5.86
C GLY A 181 3.01 13.60 -5.08
N LEU A 182 2.37 12.64 -5.75
CA LEU A 182 1.49 11.68 -5.10
C LEU A 182 2.25 10.73 -4.15
N VAL A 183 3.29 10.04 -4.63
CA VAL A 183 4.01 9.04 -3.83
C VAL A 183 5.00 9.65 -2.83
N GLY A 184 5.44 10.88 -3.08
CA GLY A 184 6.39 11.61 -2.24
C GLY A 184 5.84 11.91 -0.85
N THR A 185 4.52 12.10 -0.74
CA THR A 185 3.82 12.20 0.54
C THR A 185 4.04 10.99 1.45
N VAL A 186 4.32 9.82 0.88
CA VAL A 186 4.61 8.57 1.60
C VAL A 186 6.10 8.34 1.78
N LYS A 187 6.88 8.55 0.72
CA LYS A 187 8.32 8.21 0.67
C LYS A 187 9.25 9.28 1.27
N ARG A 188 8.72 10.42 1.76
CA ARG A 188 9.51 11.61 2.15
C ARG A 188 10.41 12.11 1.00
N TYR A 189 9.87 12.16 -0.21
CA TYR A 189 10.52 12.91 -1.27
C TYR A 189 10.25 14.39 -1.01
N ASP A 190 11.30 15.18 -0.82
CA ASP A 190 11.19 16.64 -0.85
C ASP A 190 11.29 17.09 -2.32
N PRO A 191 10.20 17.55 -2.95
CA PRO A 191 10.25 18.05 -4.31
C PRO A 191 11.12 19.31 -4.46
N PHE A 192 11.49 19.97 -3.35
CA PHE A 192 12.35 21.17 -3.36
C PHE A 192 13.85 20.87 -3.23
N LEU A 193 14.25 19.59 -3.07
CA LEU A 193 15.66 19.19 -3.06
C LEU A 193 16.23 18.89 -4.46
N GLN A 194 15.51 19.21 -5.54
CA GLN A 194 15.97 19.00 -6.92
C GLN A 194 16.55 20.25 -7.61
N ASP A 195 16.58 21.41 -6.93
CA ASP A 195 17.16 22.66 -7.46
C ASP A 195 18.53 23.03 -6.81
N MET A 196 19.33 22.04 -6.40
CA MET A 196 20.76 22.24 -6.06
C MET A 196 21.69 21.50 -7.01
#